data_AF-A0A176S192-F1
#
_entry.id   AF-A0A176S192-F1
#
_cell.length_a   1.000
_cell.length_b   1.000
_cell.length_c   1.000
_cell.angle_alpha   90.00
_cell.angle_beta   90.00
_cell.angle_gamma   90.00
#
_symmetry.space_group_name_H-M   'P 1'
#
loop_
_entity.id
_entity.type
_entity.pdbx_description
1 polymer ?
#
loop_
_entity_poly.entity_id
_entity_poly.type
_entity_poly.pdbx_seq_one_letter_code
_entity_poly.pdbx_strand_id
1 'polypeptide(L)'
;MNNYVPVLQMPIFFVGLGIFGLGFSVLVVQGITGAFPLNFTGGSGALRFGLFTALLTALFALMALLWSYFDISSKDVSGQYYYELLFWGSGHVLQFTHTQLMLVAWLWLATVSGAVLHLSPRVAIMLFALGMAPSLLTPLIYLTYEVNSPNHLFAFTQMMQYGGGLAALPLGIIVMLGLVKGSATEFRAERAALLFSILLFGVGGVIGFLINGSNVTVPAHYHGSIVGVTIAFMGITYHLMPRLGKTFQIEGAH
;
A
#
# COMPACT_ATOMS: atom_id res chain seq x y z
N MET A 1 12.57 16.99 -6.79
CA MET A 1 12.43 15.63 -7.33
C MET A 1 12.24 14.70 -6.15
N ASN A 2 11.18 13.89 -6.16
CA ASN A 2 10.90 12.92 -5.12
C ASN A 2 10.96 11.54 -5.77
N ASN A 3 12.16 10.98 -5.86
CA ASN A 3 12.37 9.73 -6.60
C ASN A 3 11.84 8.57 -5.75
N TYR A 4 10.90 7.82 -6.31
CA TYR A 4 10.40 6.58 -5.71
C TYR A 4 11.52 5.63 -5.30
N VAL A 5 12.54 5.54 -6.15
CA VAL A 5 13.80 4.85 -5.87
C VAL A 5 14.93 5.88 -6.00
N PRO A 6 15.68 6.18 -4.92
CA PRO A 6 16.80 7.12 -4.98
C PRO A 6 18.01 6.45 -5.65
N VAL A 7 17.98 6.34 -6.98
CA VAL A 7 18.97 5.56 -7.73
C VAL A 7 20.37 6.14 -7.59
N LEU A 8 21.27 5.31 -7.08
CA LEU A 8 22.71 5.54 -7.14
C LEU A 8 23.25 4.83 -8.38
N GLN A 9 23.87 5.57 -9.29
CA GLN A 9 24.38 5.05 -10.56
C GLN A 9 25.71 4.30 -10.36
N MET A 10 25.66 3.20 -9.63
CA MET A 10 26.82 2.36 -9.30
C MET A 10 26.46 0.88 -9.41
N PRO A 11 27.37 0.01 -9.88
CA PRO A 11 27.04 -1.40 -10.16
C PRO A 11 26.40 -2.14 -8.98
N ILE A 12 26.92 -1.93 -7.77
CA ILE A 12 26.40 -2.60 -6.57
C ILE A 12 24.95 -2.21 -6.24
N PHE A 13 24.57 -0.95 -6.50
CA PHE A 13 23.19 -0.49 -6.29
C PHE A 13 22.24 -1.19 -7.27
N PHE A 14 22.62 -1.29 -8.55
CA PHE A 14 21.81 -1.99 -9.55
C PHE A 14 21.70 -3.49 -9.30
N VAL A 15 22.77 -4.13 -8.82
CA VAL A 15 22.71 -5.55 -8.42
C VAL A 15 21.75 -5.73 -7.24
N GLY A 16 21.86 -4.91 -6.20
CA GLY A 16 20.95 -4.95 -5.06
C GLY A 16 19.50 -4.71 -5.46
N LEU A 17 19.25 -3.70 -6.29
CA LEU A 17 17.92 -3.39 -6.82
C LEU A 17 17.37 -4.54 -7.68
N GLY A 18 18.20 -5.16 -8.52
CA GLY A 18 17.83 -6.30 -9.35
C GLY A 18 17.47 -7.54 -8.53
N ILE A 19 18.27 -7.88 -7.51
CA ILE A 19 17.98 -8.98 -6.58
C ILE A 19 16.68 -8.72 -5.82
N PHE A 20 16.50 -7.49 -5.30
CA PHE A 20 15.28 -7.09 -4.60
C PHE A 20 14.05 -7.21 -5.53
N GLY A 21 14.13 -6.68 -6.75
CA GLY A 21 13.07 -6.75 -7.74
C GLY A 21 12.71 -8.19 -8.10
N LEU A 22 13.73 -9.05 -8.33
CA LEU A 22 13.51 -10.47 -8.61
C LEU A 22 12.82 -11.19 -7.44
N GLY A 23 13.30 -10.98 -6.21
CA GLY A 23 12.68 -11.55 -5.02
C GLY A 23 11.23 -11.10 -4.86
N PHE A 24 10.95 -9.82 -5.07
CA PHE A 24 9.60 -9.27 -5.06
C PHE A 24 8.71 -9.90 -6.14
N SER A 25 9.20 -10.04 -7.39
CA SER A 25 8.45 -10.71 -8.46
C SER A 25 8.13 -12.17 -8.14
N VAL A 26 9.09 -12.92 -7.59
CA VAL A 26 8.87 -14.31 -7.15
C VAL A 26 7.80 -14.36 -6.07
N LEU A 27 7.84 -13.47 -5.07
CA LEU A 27 6.83 -13.41 -4.01
C LEU A 27 5.43 -13.10 -4.54
N VAL A 28 5.31 -12.19 -5.51
CA VAL A 28 4.01 -11.88 -6.15
C VAL A 28 3.48 -13.11 -6.89
N VAL A 29 4.30 -13.78 -7.70
CA VAL A 29 3.89 -14.98 -8.45
C VAL A 29 3.53 -16.12 -7.49
N GLN A 30 4.35 -16.38 -6.47
CA GLN A 30 4.06 -17.39 -5.46
C GLN A 30 2.78 -17.08 -4.68
N GLY A 31 2.56 -15.81 -4.31
CA GLY A 31 1.35 -15.39 -3.61
C GLY A 31 0.10 -15.59 -4.45
N ILE A 32 0.14 -15.23 -5.74
CA ILE A 32 -1.00 -15.41 -6.65
C ILE A 32 -1.28 -16.89 -6.89
N THR A 33 -0.25 -17.68 -7.18
CA THR A 33 -0.41 -19.13 -7.43
C THR A 33 -0.88 -19.88 -6.19
N GLY A 34 -0.34 -19.54 -5.01
CA GLY A 34 -0.76 -20.11 -3.73
C GLY A 34 -2.15 -19.68 -3.25
N ALA A 35 -2.77 -18.67 -3.88
CA ALA A 35 -4.14 -18.26 -3.56
C ALA A 35 -5.20 -19.22 -4.14
N PHE A 36 -4.83 -20.09 -5.09
CA PHE A 36 -5.77 -21.02 -5.74
C PHE A 36 -5.87 -22.38 -5.02
N PRO A 37 -7.07 -22.99 -4.97
CA PRO A 37 -8.36 -22.45 -5.43
C PRO A 37 -8.86 -21.32 -4.52
N LEU A 38 -9.46 -20.29 -5.12
CA LEU A 38 -9.92 -19.11 -4.40
C LEU A 38 -11.09 -19.48 -3.47
N ASN A 39 -10.92 -19.24 -2.16
CA ASN A 39 -11.99 -19.36 -1.18
C ASN A 39 -12.01 -18.14 -0.26
N PHE A 40 -13.02 -17.29 -0.48
CA PHE A 40 -13.19 -16.01 0.21
C PHE A 40 -14.43 -15.98 1.12
N THR A 41 -14.83 -17.14 1.64
CA THR A 41 -15.99 -17.25 2.53
C THR A 41 -15.68 -16.83 3.97
N GLY A 42 -16.63 -16.14 4.61
CA GLY A 42 -16.49 -15.67 6.00
C GLY A 42 -15.45 -14.56 6.20
N GLY A 43 -15.20 -14.19 7.45
CA GLY A 43 -14.28 -13.10 7.81
C GLY A 43 -12.83 -13.38 7.40
N SER A 44 -12.33 -14.60 7.64
CA SER A 44 -10.98 -14.99 7.19
C SER A 44 -10.87 -14.98 5.66
N GLY A 45 -11.90 -15.44 4.95
CA GLY A 45 -11.96 -15.37 3.49
C GLY A 45 -11.91 -13.94 2.97
N ALA A 46 -12.59 -12.99 3.63
CA ALA A 46 -12.50 -11.58 3.26
C ALA A 46 -11.09 -10.99 3.45
N LEU A 47 -10.37 -11.33 4.52
CA LEU A 47 -8.97 -10.91 4.70
C LEU A 47 -8.05 -11.52 3.64
N ARG A 48 -8.24 -12.81 3.30
CA ARG A 48 -7.51 -13.47 2.20
C ARG A 48 -7.77 -12.79 0.86
N PHE A 49 -9.01 -12.36 0.61
CA PHE A 49 -9.34 -11.57 -0.57
C PHE A 49 -8.60 -10.23 -0.59
N GLY A 50 -8.52 -9.52 0.55
CA GLY A 50 -7.73 -8.29 0.66
C GLY A 50 -6.22 -8.49 0.44
N LEU A 51 -5.66 -9.63 0.87
CA LEU A 51 -4.27 -9.98 0.52
C LEU A 51 -4.13 -10.29 -0.98
N PHE A 52 -5.12 -10.94 -1.58
CA PHE A 52 -5.14 -11.21 -3.00
C PHE A 52 -5.23 -9.92 -3.83
N THR A 53 -6.05 -8.95 -3.43
CA THR A 53 -6.10 -7.64 -4.10
C THR A 53 -4.77 -6.88 -3.98
N ALA A 54 -4.07 -6.98 -2.84
CA ALA A 54 -2.71 -6.46 -2.71
C ALA A 54 -1.73 -7.11 -3.72
N LEU A 55 -1.77 -8.44 -3.85
CA LEU A 55 -0.95 -9.15 -4.84
C LEU A 55 -1.27 -8.72 -6.28
N LEU A 56 -2.54 -8.51 -6.61
CA LEU A 56 -2.91 -8.01 -7.95
C LEU A 56 -2.39 -6.60 -8.19
N THR A 57 -2.51 -5.68 -7.23
CA THR A 57 -1.92 -4.33 -7.38
C THR A 57 -0.40 -4.39 -7.54
N ALA A 58 0.28 -5.31 -6.83
CA ALA A 58 1.72 -5.52 -6.96
C ALA A 58 2.10 -6.04 -8.36
N LEU A 59 1.28 -6.92 -8.93
CA LEU A 59 1.42 -7.36 -10.32
C LEU A 59 1.27 -6.19 -11.29
N PHE A 60 0.28 -5.31 -11.11
CA PHE A 60 0.14 -4.08 -11.92
C PHE A 60 1.36 -3.16 -11.80
N ALA A 61 1.95 -3.04 -10.61
CA ALA A 61 3.18 -2.27 -10.43
C ALA A 61 4.38 -2.88 -11.16
N LEU A 62 4.51 -4.21 -11.16
CA LEU A 62 5.55 -4.92 -11.93
C LEU A 62 5.34 -4.73 -13.44
N MET A 63 4.10 -4.85 -13.92
CA MET A 63 3.77 -4.59 -15.31
C MET A 63 4.08 -3.15 -15.71
N ALA A 64 3.74 -2.16 -14.87
CA ALA A 64 4.08 -0.77 -15.09
C ALA A 64 5.59 -0.54 -15.20
N LEU A 65 6.37 -1.14 -14.30
CA LEU A 65 7.84 -1.03 -14.34
C LEU A 65 8.42 -1.60 -15.63
N LEU A 66 7.97 -2.80 -16.03
CA LEU A 66 8.42 -3.43 -17.28
C LEU A 66 7.99 -2.62 -18.49
N TRP A 67 6.76 -2.09 -18.50
CA TRP A 67 6.26 -1.26 -19.59
C TRP A 67 7.11 -0.01 -19.75
N SER A 68 7.34 0.74 -18.66
CA SER A 68 8.25 1.89 -18.69
C SER A 68 9.66 1.52 -19.17
N TYR A 69 10.21 0.39 -18.72
CA TYR A 69 11.53 -0.05 -19.14
C TYR A 69 11.65 -0.31 -20.65
N PHE A 70 10.61 -0.88 -21.27
CA PHE A 70 10.61 -1.18 -22.70
C PHE A 70 10.20 -0.01 -23.59
N ASP A 71 9.39 0.92 -23.07
CA ASP A 71 8.89 2.08 -23.83
C ASP A 71 9.89 3.25 -23.82
N ILE A 72 10.65 3.43 -22.74
CA ILE A 72 11.66 4.49 -22.68
C ILE A 72 12.84 4.14 -23.58
N SER A 73 12.97 4.86 -24.70
CA SER A 73 14.15 4.84 -25.54
C SER A 73 15.34 5.51 -24.82
N SER A 74 16.41 4.74 -24.62
CA SER A 74 17.67 5.22 -24.01
C SER A 74 18.40 6.29 -24.83
N LYS A 75 17.97 6.53 -26.09
CA LYS A 75 18.51 7.59 -26.93
C LYS A 75 17.90 8.96 -26.60
N ASP A 76 16.70 8.98 -26.02
CA ASP A 76 15.91 10.19 -25.83
C ASP A 76 15.95 10.70 -24.37
N VAL A 77 16.23 9.81 -23.41
CA VAL A 77 16.23 10.13 -21.97
C VAL A 77 17.40 9.47 -21.25
N SER A 78 18.16 10.23 -20.45
CA SER A 78 19.29 9.72 -19.67
C SER A 78 19.39 10.34 -18.27
N GLY A 79 20.27 9.79 -17.43
CA GLY A 79 20.55 10.33 -16.09
C GLY A 79 19.41 10.11 -15.09
N GLN A 80 19.25 11.05 -14.16
CA GLN A 80 18.24 10.95 -13.08
C GLN A 80 16.81 10.97 -13.62
N TYR A 81 16.55 11.74 -14.68
CA TYR A 81 15.24 11.85 -15.29
C TYR A 81 14.75 10.52 -15.90
N TYR A 82 15.66 9.70 -16.44
CA TYR A 82 15.34 8.34 -16.87
C TYR A 82 14.75 7.51 -15.73
N TYR A 83 15.38 7.53 -14.55
CA TYR A 83 14.92 6.77 -13.39
C TYR A 83 13.62 7.33 -12.80
N GLU A 84 13.41 8.65 -12.87
CA GLU A 84 12.13 9.26 -12.50
C GLU A 84 10.98 8.69 -13.34
N LEU A 85 11.12 8.69 -14.67
CA LEU A 85 10.11 8.12 -15.57
C LEU A 85 9.95 6.60 -15.37
N LEU A 86 11.06 5.88 -15.21
CA LEU A 86 11.06 4.42 -15.03
C LEU A 86 10.23 4.00 -13.81
N PHE A 87 10.40 4.70 -12.68
CA PHE A 87 9.73 4.34 -11.43
C PHE A 87 8.41 5.08 -11.19
N TRP A 88 8.03 6.06 -12.01
CA TRP A 88 6.85 6.89 -11.75
C TRP A 88 5.55 6.06 -11.69
N GLY A 89 5.22 5.36 -12.77
CA GLY A 89 3.99 4.58 -12.86
C GLY A 89 3.97 3.45 -11.82
N SER A 90 5.03 2.63 -11.81
CA SER A 90 5.19 1.54 -10.84
C SER A 90 5.12 2.01 -9.39
N GLY A 91 5.78 3.12 -9.06
CA GLY A 91 5.80 3.71 -7.73
C GLY A 91 4.42 4.15 -7.26
N HIS A 92 3.64 4.82 -8.12
CA HIS A 92 2.24 5.17 -7.80
C HIS A 92 1.38 3.92 -7.57
N VAL A 93 1.54 2.88 -8.41
CA VAL A 93 0.77 1.63 -8.25
C VAL A 93 1.17 0.87 -6.99
N LEU A 94 2.46 0.87 -6.60
CA LEU A 94 2.93 0.26 -5.35
C LEU A 94 2.30 0.91 -4.11
N GLN A 95 1.95 2.20 -4.14
CA GLN A 95 1.23 2.82 -3.03
C GLN A 95 -0.13 2.17 -2.79
N PHE A 96 -0.82 1.71 -3.85
CA PHE A 96 -2.05 0.93 -3.70
C PHE A 96 -1.81 -0.44 -3.08
N THR A 97 -0.69 -1.11 -3.40
CA THR A 97 -0.30 -2.36 -2.74
C THR A 97 -0.15 -2.18 -1.23
N HIS A 98 0.58 -1.15 -0.81
CA HIS A 98 0.77 -0.83 0.60
C HIS A 98 -0.55 -0.47 1.27
N THR A 99 -1.40 0.29 0.58
CA THR A 99 -2.74 0.65 1.07
C THR A 99 -3.58 -0.61 1.27
N GLN A 100 -3.65 -1.53 0.30
CA GLN A 100 -4.40 -2.79 0.43
C GLN A 100 -3.93 -3.63 1.62
N LEU A 101 -2.62 -3.82 1.77
CA LEU A 101 -2.05 -4.52 2.92
C LEU A 101 -2.38 -3.82 4.25
N MET A 102 -2.33 -2.50 4.28
CA MET A 102 -2.72 -1.71 5.46
C MET A 102 -4.21 -1.89 5.79
N LEU A 103 -5.11 -1.90 4.80
CA LEU A 103 -6.55 -2.14 5.03
C LEU A 103 -6.81 -3.54 5.60
N VAL A 104 -6.06 -4.56 5.14
CA VAL A 104 -6.10 -5.91 5.74
C VAL A 104 -5.64 -5.86 7.20
N ALA A 105 -4.52 -5.18 7.47
CA ALA A 105 -4.00 -4.99 8.81
C ALA A 105 -5.00 -4.26 9.71
N TRP A 106 -5.67 -3.21 9.21
CA TRP A 106 -6.69 -2.47 9.96
C TRP A 106 -7.84 -3.37 10.39
N LEU A 107 -8.39 -4.15 9.46
CA LEU A 107 -9.49 -5.06 9.79
C LEU A 107 -9.06 -6.15 10.75
N TRP A 108 -7.89 -6.74 10.57
CA TRP A 108 -7.39 -7.76 11.49
C TRP A 108 -7.15 -7.18 12.89
N LEU A 109 -6.42 -6.06 13.02
CA LEU A 109 -6.22 -5.40 14.32
C LEU A 109 -7.56 -5.03 14.98
N ALA A 110 -8.55 -4.61 14.20
CA ALA A 110 -9.87 -4.30 14.72
C ALA A 110 -10.56 -5.53 15.32
N THR A 111 -10.40 -6.72 14.74
CA THR A 111 -10.98 -7.97 15.28
C THR A 111 -10.41 -8.39 16.64
N VAL A 112 -9.19 -7.97 16.98
CA VAL A 112 -8.51 -8.36 18.24
C VAL A 112 -8.50 -7.25 19.29
N SER A 113 -8.60 -5.98 18.87
CA SER A 113 -8.50 -4.80 19.75
C SER A 113 -9.77 -4.45 20.53
N GLY A 114 -10.82 -5.28 20.44
CA GLY A 114 -12.11 -5.03 21.08
C GLY A 114 -13.00 -4.04 20.34
N ALA A 115 -12.73 -3.76 19.06
CA ALA A 115 -13.62 -2.94 18.24
C ALA A 115 -14.94 -3.67 17.95
N VAL A 116 -16.08 -2.97 18.05
CA VAL A 116 -17.39 -3.52 17.69
C VAL A 116 -17.69 -3.21 16.23
N LEU A 117 -17.22 -4.09 15.34
CA LEU A 117 -17.36 -3.92 13.89
C LEU A 117 -18.74 -4.40 13.41
N HIS A 118 -19.50 -3.48 12.79
CA HIS A 118 -20.71 -3.80 12.04
C HIS A 118 -20.39 -3.90 10.55
N LEU A 119 -19.50 -4.82 10.18
CA LEU A 119 -19.05 -5.02 8.81
C LEU A 119 -19.22 -6.48 8.41
N SER A 120 -20.06 -6.74 7.40
CA SER A 120 -20.19 -8.10 6.86
C SER A 120 -18.98 -8.46 5.98
N PRO A 121 -18.61 -9.75 5.86
CA PRO A 121 -17.54 -10.18 4.96
C PRO A 121 -17.73 -9.73 3.51
N ARG A 122 -18.99 -9.65 3.03
CA ARG A 122 -19.30 -9.17 1.67
C ARG A 122 -18.91 -7.70 1.48
N VAL A 123 -19.22 -6.85 2.46
CA VAL A 123 -18.85 -5.43 2.39
C VAL A 123 -17.34 -5.25 2.49
N ALA A 124 -16.66 -6.03 3.34
CA ALA A 124 -15.19 -6.02 3.39
C ALA A 124 -14.57 -6.38 2.02
N ILE A 125 -15.08 -7.42 1.35
CA ILE A 125 -14.66 -7.79 -0.02
C ILE A 125 -14.91 -6.65 -1.01
N MET A 126 -16.10 -6.02 -0.97
CA MET A 126 -16.40 -4.87 -1.84
C MET A 126 -15.44 -3.70 -1.61
N LEU A 127 -15.08 -3.40 -0.35
CA LEU A 127 -14.12 -2.35 -0.02
C LEU A 127 -12.71 -2.69 -0.51
N PHE A 128 -12.24 -3.93 -0.35
CA PHE A 128 -10.94 -4.35 -0.90
C PHE A 128 -10.91 -4.25 -2.43
N ALA A 129 -11.97 -4.69 -3.11
CA ALA A 129 -12.11 -4.57 -4.56
C ALA A 129 -12.12 -3.10 -4.99
N LEU A 130 -12.89 -2.25 -4.31
CA LEU A 130 -12.96 -0.81 -4.57
C LEU A 130 -11.59 -0.14 -4.42
N GLY A 131 -10.81 -0.51 -3.40
CA GLY A 131 -9.48 0.07 -3.19
C GLY A 131 -8.46 -0.40 -4.23
N MET A 132 -8.70 -1.53 -4.90
CA MET A 132 -7.82 -2.08 -5.93
C MET A 132 -8.19 -1.54 -7.30
N ALA A 133 -9.47 -1.24 -7.53
CA ALA A 133 -10.01 -0.79 -8.80
C ALA A 133 -9.22 0.34 -9.49
N PRO A 134 -8.70 1.38 -8.80
CA PRO A 134 -7.90 2.41 -9.46
C PRO A 134 -6.68 1.85 -10.18
N SER A 135 -6.01 0.83 -9.63
CA SER A 135 -4.84 0.21 -10.26
C SER A 135 -5.14 -0.45 -11.62
N LEU A 136 -6.41 -0.77 -11.90
CA LEU A 136 -6.85 -1.28 -13.21
C LEU A 136 -6.74 -0.22 -14.31
N LEU A 137 -6.63 1.05 -13.98
CA LEU A 137 -6.39 2.13 -14.95
C LEU A 137 -4.96 2.14 -15.47
N THR A 138 -4.03 1.42 -14.82
CA THR A 138 -2.60 1.39 -15.20
C THR A 138 -2.40 1.07 -16.69
N PRO A 139 -2.94 -0.03 -17.25
CA PRO A 139 -2.76 -0.32 -18.67
C PRO A 139 -3.38 0.74 -19.58
N LEU A 140 -4.53 1.30 -19.18
CA LEU A 140 -5.18 2.38 -19.94
C LEU A 140 -4.29 3.63 -20.02
N ILE A 141 -3.64 4.01 -18.92
CA ILE A 141 -2.71 5.15 -18.90
C ILE A 141 -1.54 4.92 -19.86
N TYR A 142 -0.91 3.74 -19.82
CA TYR A 142 0.20 3.39 -20.72
C TYR A 142 -0.21 3.30 -22.20
N LEU A 143 -1.43 2.85 -22.49
CA LEU A 143 -1.95 2.81 -23.86
C LEU A 143 -2.34 4.19 -24.40
N THR A 144 -2.59 5.16 -23.51
CA THR A 144 -3.10 6.49 -23.90
C THR A 144 -2.01 7.54 -23.97
N TYR A 145 -0.99 7.46 -23.09
CA TYR A 145 0.02 8.49 -22.93
C TYR A 145 1.42 7.90 -22.96
N GLU A 146 2.28 8.48 -23.81
CA GLU A 146 3.72 8.19 -23.85
C GLU A 146 4.35 8.40 -22.47
N VAL A 147 5.26 7.51 -22.07
CA VAL A 147 5.83 7.49 -20.70
C VAL A 147 6.54 8.79 -20.34
N ASN A 148 7.18 9.47 -21.29
CA ASN A 148 7.85 10.75 -21.09
C ASN A 148 6.91 11.97 -21.16
N SER A 149 5.61 11.78 -21.41
CA SER A 149 4.67 12.88 -21.54
C SER A 149 4.20 13.42 -20.18
N PRO A 150 3.94 14.73 -20.05
CA PRO A 150 3.34 15.30 -18.84
C PRO A 150 1.99 14.69 -18.49
N ASN A 151 1.20 14.28 -19.50
CA ASN A 151 -0.11 13.66 -19.30
C ASN A 151 -0.01 12.29 -18.62
N HIS A 152 1.03 11.50 -18.94
CA HIS A 152 1.30 10.23 -18.27
C HIS A 152 1.57 10.44 -16.78
N LEU A 153 2.47 11.39 -16.46
CA LEU A 153 2.81 11.71 -15.07
C LEU A 153 1.60 12.22 -14.28
N PHE A 154 0.83 13.11 -14.91
CA PHE A 154 -0.38 13.68 -14.33
C PHE A 154 -1.47 12.62 -14.11
N ALA A 155 -1.68 11.69 -15.05
CA ALA A 155 -2.68 10.63 -14.92
C ALA A 155 -2.39 9.71 -13.72
N PHE A 156 -1.14 9.31 -13.50
CA PHE A 156 -0.76 8.53 -12.32
C PHE A 156 -0.93 9.31 -11.01
N THR A 157 -0.63 10.61 -11.04
CA THR A 157 -0.84 11.51 -9.90
C THR A 157 -2.32 11.59 -9.54
N GLN A 158 -3.19 11.83 -10.52
CA GLN A 158 -4.64 11.90 -10.34
C GLN A 158 -5.21 10.56 -9.85
N MET A 159 -4.76 9.45 -10.45
CA MET A 159 -5.16 8.11 -10.05
C MET A 159 -4.86 7.88 -8.56
N MET A 160 -3.67 8.25 -8.08
CA MET A 160 -3.32 8.13 -6.66
C MET A 160 -4.11 9.11 -5.78
N GLN A 161 -4.20 10.37 -6.19
CA GLN A 161 -4.87 11.43 -5.43
C GLN A 161 -6.33 11.10 -5.13
N TYR A 162 -7.08 10.61 -6.12
CA TYR A 162 -8.50 10.28 -5.95
C TYR A 162 -8.73 8.81 -5.60
N GLY A 163 -7.87 7.90 -6.05
CA GLY A 163 -8.03 6.47 -5.85
C GLY A 163 -7.61 5.97 -4.48
N GLY A 164 -6.55 6.54 -3.89
CA GLY A 164 -5.95 6.03 -2.65
C GLY A 164 -6.90 6.07 -1.44
N GLY A 165 -7.85 7.00 -1.44
CA GLY A 165 -8.84 7.17 -0.38
C GLY A 165 -10.12 6.34 -0.54
N LEU A 166 -10.42 5.77 -1.72
CA LEU A 166 -11.74 5.23 -2.03
C LEU A 166 -12.20 4.13 -1.08
N ALA A 167 -11.30 3.21 -0.72
CA ALA A 167 -11.58 2.18 0.26
C ALA A 167 -11.12 2.57 1.68
N ALA A 168 -10.01 3.29 1.78
CA ALA A 168 -9.41 3.65 3.06
C ALA A 168 -10.32 4.55 3.90
N LEU A 169 -10.98 5.54 3.27
CA LEU A 169 -11.88 6.45 3.96
C LEU A 169 -13.10 5.73 4.58
N PRO A 170 -13.97 5.03 3.82
CA PRO A 170 -15.12 4.37 4.40
C PRO A 170 -14.71 3.26 5.38
N LEU A 171 -13.66 2.49 5.09
CA LEU A 171 -13.19 1.46 6.02
C LEU A 171 -12.66 2.07 7.32
N GLY A 172 -11.85 3.13 7.22
CA GLY A 172 -11.32 3.86 8.36
C GLY A 172 -12.44 4.41 9.26
N ILE A 173 -13.49 4.99 8.67
CA ILE A 173 -14.67 5.47 9.43
C ILE A 173 -15.35 4.30 10.16
N ILE A 174 -15.61 3.19 9.47
CA ILE A 174 -16.26 2.00 10.07
C ILE A 174 -15.45 1.47 11.25
N VAL A 175 -14.13 1.36 11.09
CA VAL A 175 -13.23 0.88 12.14
C VAL A 175 -13.16 1.87 13.30
N MET A 176 -13.05 3.18 13.04
CA MET A 176 -13.04 4.22 14.08
C MET A 176 -14.33 4.22 14.91
N LEU A 177 -15.49 4.10 14.25
CA LEU A 177 -16.77 3.97 14.96
C LEU A 177 -16.84 2.69 15.79
N GLY A 178 -16.30 1.58 15.27
CA GLY A 178 -16.17 0.32 16.01
C GLY A 178 -15.26 0.44 17.23
N LEU A 179 -14.16 1.19 17.12
CA LEU A 179 -13.28 1.51 18.24
C LEU A 179 -14.00 2.35 19.29
N VAL A 180 -14.69 3.43 18.90
CA VAL A 180 -15.43 4.29 19.85
C VAL A 180 -16.51 3.51 20.61
N LYS A 181 -17.21 2.59 19.94
CA LYS A 181 -18.25 1.76 20.58
C LYS A 181 -17.69 0.63 21.44
N GLY A 182 -16.48 0.17 21.13
CA GLY A 182 -15.84 -0.94 21.81
C GLY A 182 -14.93 -0.49 22.95
N SER A 183 -14.70 -1.37 23.92
CA SER A 183 -13.71 -1.18 24.98
C SER A 183 -12.38 -1.83 24.59
N ALA A 184 -11.28 -1.30 25.12
CA ALA A 184 -9.96 -1.90 24.92
C ALA A 184 -9.89 -3.28 25.60
N THR A 185 -9.34 -4.26 24.89
CA THR A 185 -9.00 -5.59 25.41
C THR A 185 -7.58 -5.60 25.99
N GLU A 186 -7.05 -6.78 26.27
CA GLU A 186 -5.62 -6.99 26.57
C GLU A 186 -4.69 -6.51 25.45
N PHE A 187 -5.18 -6.44 24.20
CA PHE A 187 -4.45 -6.00 23.00
C PHE A 187 -4.43 -4.47 22.84
N ARG A 188 -3.96 -3.76 23.88
CA ARG A 188 -3.93 -2.28 23.93
C ARG A 188 -2.95 -1.68 22.93
N ALA A 189 -1.81 -2.33 22.70
CA ALA A 189 -0.80 -1.88 21.75
C ALA A 189 -1.31 -1.97 20.31
N GLU A 190 -1.97 -3.07 19.95
CA GLU A 190 -2.63 -3.26 18.65
C GLU A 190 -3.73 -2.22 18.42
N ARG A 191 -4.52 -1.94 19.46
CA ARG A 191 -5.56 -0.91 19.41
C ARG A 191 -4.98 0.47 19.15
N ALA A 192 -3.89 0.83 19.85
CA ALA A 192 -3.20 2.09 19.66
C ALA A 192 -2.60 2.19 18.26
N ALA A 193 -1.93 1.13 17.79
CA ALA A 193 -1.37 1.06 16.44
C ALA A 193 -2.46 1.28 15.38
N LEU A 194 -3.61 0.61 15.52
CA LEU A 194 -4.75 0.79 14.63
C LEU A 194 -5.26 2.24 14.61
N LEU A 195 -5.48 2.83 15.79
CA LEU A 195 -5.94 4.22 15.92
C LEU A 195 -4.97 5.21 15.26
N PHE A 196 -3.68 5.15 15.63
CA PHE A 196 -2.67 6.07 15.09
C PHE A 196 -2.43 5.86 13.61
N SER A 197 -2.49 4.60 13.13
CA SER A 197 -2.41 4.31 11.70
C SER A 197 -3.54 5.00 10.91
N ILE A 198 -4.79 4.89 11.37
CA ILE A 198 -5.95 5.54 10.74
C ILE A 198 -5.80 7.07 10.77
N LEU A 199 -5.43 7.63 11.92
CA LEU A 199 -5.30 9.09 12.07
C LEU A 199 -4.18 9.65 11.18
N LEU A 200 -2.99 9.06 11.19
CA LEU A 200 -1.85 9.53 10.41
C LEU A 200 -2.07 9.34 8.91
N PHE A 201 -2.65 8.20 8.50
CA PHE A 201 -3.01 7.98 7.11
C PHE A 201 -4.08 8.96 6.64
N GLY A 202 -5.09 9.23 7.46
CA GLY A 202 -6.14 10.20 7.17
C GLY A 202 -5.61 11.63 7.03
N VAL A 203 -4.79 12.09 7.98
CA VAL A 203 -4.11 13.40 7.93
C VAL A 203 -3.20 13.48 6.71
N GLY A 204 -2.39 12.45 6.46
CA GLY A 204 -1.56 12.32 5.27
C GLY A 204 -2.39 12.50 4.00
N GLY A 205 -3.48 11.75 3.87
CA GLY A 205 -4.40 11.83 2.73
C GLY A 205 -4.97 13.24 2.52
N VAL A 206 -5.44 13.91 3.57
CA VAL A 206 -5.93 15.31 3.48
C VAL A 206 -4.83 16.25 2.99
N ILE A 207 -3.62 16.15 3.53
CA ILE A 207 -2.47 16.96 3.08
C ILE A 207 -2.14 16.67 1.60
N GLY A 208 -2.37 15.44 1.13
CA GLY A 208 -2.20 15.07 -0.27
C GLY A 208 -3.03 15.91 -1.23
N PHE A 209 -4.25 16.28 -0.85
CA PHE A 209 -5.11 17.19 -1.64
C PHE A 209 -4.65 18.65 -1.61
N LEU A 210 -3.76 19.01 -0.69
CA LEU A 210 -3.19 20.36 -0.57
C LEU A 210 -1.88 20.52 -1.33
N ILE A 211 -1.39 19.46 -1.99
CA ILE A 211 -0.16 19.52 -2.78
C ILE A 211 -0.35 20.45 -3.97
N ASN A 212 0.50 21.49 -4.04
CA ASN A 212 0.60 22.39 -5.18
C ASN A 212 2.08 22.60 -5.51
N GLY A 213 2.52 22.07 -6.66
CA GLY A 213 3.93 22.09 -7.06
C GLY A 213 4.83 21.25 -6.15
N SER A 214 6.14 21.48 -6.24
CA SER A 214 7.17 20.77 -5.45
C SER A 214 7.55 21.58 -4.23
N ASN A 215 6.84 21.38 -3.11
CA ASN A 215 7.11 22.05 -1.83
C ASN A 215 7.03 21.06 -0.64
N VAL A 216 7.16 21.58 0.58
CA VAL A 216 7.15 20.80 1.84
C VAL A 216 5.83 20.07 2.11
N THR A 217 4.77 20.35 1.37
CA THR A 217 3.50 19.62 1.45
C THR A 217 3.64 18.19 0.94
N VAL A 218 4.49 17.95 -0.08
CA VAL A 218 4.77 16.60 -0.61
C VAL A 218 5.36 15.70 0.48
N PRO A 219 6.47 16.07 1.17
CA PRO A 219 6.96 15.29 2.30
C PRO A 219 5.98 15.20 3.46
N ALA A 220 5.26 16.26 3.81
CA ALA A 220 4.26 16.16 4.88
C ALA A 220 3.18 15.10 4.58
N HIS A 221 2.66 15.06 3.34
CA HIS A 221 1.69 14.06 2.89
C HIS A 221 2.23 12.63 3.00
N TYR A 222 3.39 12.36 2.40
CA TYR A 222 3.89 10.99 2.36
C TYR A 222 4.44 10.54 3.72
N HIS A 223 4.98 11.44 4.57
CA HIS A 223 5.34 11.06 5.94
C HIS A 223 4.10 10.64 6.74
N GLY A 224 3.00 11.39 6.67
CA GLY A 224 1.74 10.98 7.31
C GLY A 224 1.24 9.62 6.80
N SER A 225 1.18 9.47 5.47
CA SER A 225 0.63 8.25 4.84
C SER A 225 1.53 7.02 5.05
N ILE A 226 2.85 7.13 4.83
CA ILE A 226 3.81 6.04 4.99
C ILE A 226 3.94 5.64 6.46
N VAL A 227 3.99 6.61 7.39
CA VAL A 227 4.01 6.28 8.83
C VAL A 227 2.69 5.60 9.23
N GLY A 228 1.56 6.06 8.70
CA GLY A 228 0.27 5.38 8.87
C GLY A 228 0.34 3.90 8.47
N VAL A 229 0.80 3.60 7.27
CA VAL A 229 1.00 2.21 6.78
C VAL A 229 1.96 1.44 7.69
N THR A 230 3.09 2.04 8.03
CA THR A 230 4.14 1.41 8.84
C THR A 230 3.64 1.03 10.23
N ILE A 231 2.86 1.89 10.89
CA ILE A 231 2.29 1.60 12.20
C ILE A 231 1.30 0.42 12.13
N ALA A 232 0.49 0.31 11.07
CA ALA A 232 -0.38 -0.86 10.90
C ALA A 232 0.42 -2.15 10.80
N PHE A 233 1.52 -2.14 10.03
CA PHE A 233 2.40 -3.30 9.90
C PHE A 233 3.12 -3.64 11.19
N MET A 234 3.58 -2.64 11.94
CA MET A 234 4.15 -2.85 13.28
C MET A 234 3.12 -3.50 14.21
N GLY A 235 1.89 -2.98 14.25
CA GLY A 235 0.80 -3.53 15.06
C GLY A 235 0.54 -5.01 14.75
N ILE A 236 0.41 -5.37 13.47
CA ILE A 236 0.23 -6.76 13.06
C ILE A 236 1.46 -7.61 13.37
N THR A 237 2.67 -7.09 13.18
CA THR A 237 3.91 -7.83 13.43
C THR A 237 4.02 -8.19 14.91
N TYR A 238 3.85 -7.22 15.81
CA TYR A 238 3.86 -7.47 17.26
C TYR A 238 2.75 -8.42 17.70
N HIS A 239 1.59 -8.35 17.04
CA HIS A 239 0.52 -9.31 17.29
C HIS A 239 0.87 -10.74 16.85
N LEU A 240 1.52 -10.91 15.69
CA LEU A 240 1.78 -12.24 15.12
C LEU A 240 3.02 -12.92 15.70
N MET A 241 4.04 -12.17 16.14
CA MET A 241 5.30 -12.76 16.60
C MET A 241 5.15 -13.83 17.68
N PRO A 242 4.40 -13.62 18.79
CA PRO A 242 4.21 -14.66 19.80
C PRO A 242 3.56 -15.93 19.24
N ARG A 243 2.65 -15.78 18.27
CA ARG A 243 1.94 -16.88 17.60
C ARG A 243 2.83 -17.66 16.63
N LEU A 244 3.92 -17.06 16.20
CA LEU A 244 4.94 -17.68 15.33
C LEU A 244 6.14 -18.23 16.13
N GLY A 245 5.99 -18.37 17.46
CA GLY A 245 7.04 -18.89 18.33
C GLY A 245 8.17 -17.89 18.63
N LYS A 246 7.97 -16.59 18.37
CA LYS A 246 8.91 -15.52 18.70
C LYS A 246 8.39 -14.71 19.89
N THR A 247 8.98 -14.88 21.05
CA THR A 247 8.69 -14.07 22.24
C THR A 247 9.66 -12.90 22.34
N PHE A 248 9.13 -11.68 22.48
CA PHE A 248 9.90 -10.58 23.06
C PHE A 248 9.83 -10.72 24.57
N GLN A 249 10.95 -11.02 25.22
CA GLN A 249 11.11 -10.63 26.62
C GLN A 249 11.46 -9.14 26.60
N ILE A 250 10.51 -8.30 26.96
CA ILE A 250 10.85 -6.93 27.35
C ILE A 250 11.45 -7.06 28.75
N GLU A 251 12.78 -7.15 28.83
CA GLU A 251 13.47 -6.93 30.09
C GLU A 251 13.13 -5.51 30.56
N GLY A 252 12.40 -5.37 31.68
CA GLY A 252 12.27 -4.07 32.37
C GLY A 252 10.86 -3.52 32.61
N ALA A 253 9.78 -4.31 32.50
CA ALA A 253 8.52 -3.94 33.13
C ALA A 253 8.46 -4.52 34.55
N HIS A 254 9.15 -3.85 35.49
CA HIS A 254 8.94 -4.01 36.93
C HIS A 254 7.85 -3.05 37.42
#